data_AF-A0A7V2I9D4-F1
#
_entry.id   AF-A0A7V2I9D4-F1
#
_cell.length_a   1.000
_cell.length_b   1.000
_cell.length_c   1.000
_cell.angle_alpha   90.00
_cell.angle_beta   90.00
_cell.angle_gamma   90.00
#
_symmetry.space_group_name_H-M   'P 1'
#
loop_
_entity.id
_entity.type
_entity.pdbx_description
1 polymer ?
#
loop_
_entity_poly.entity_id
_entity_poly.type
_entity_poly.pdbx_seq_one_letter_code
_entity_poly.pdbx_strand_id
1 'polypeptide(L)'
;MTRILLIDGDRARLAALELALGEAGYGGVAGVSSGTFALTMLERDRPDLIVCQARLPDFDGYELCEIVRSDPALRGVLILLLAGPEDELPGPASEIGADRFLVGEFTLAAVVAEVRTLLPQDARALAAAPPAAPAHDLRGSLEVMELADLVQAIALGGKTGHLVLTLGGRQGQIAFERGRVVHAELGALAGEAAFAALLAAARQAPDGTFCFIPLDRRAASLPRTIARAVDQLLLDAAAAIDEGRLRPAGAEPVRGGR
;
A
#
# COMPACT_ATOMS: atom_id res chain seq x y z
N MET A 1 17.28 18.85 -0.82
CA MET A 1 16.15 19.39 -1.61
C MET A 1 15.77 18.25 -2.50
N THR A 2 14.57 17.71 -2.34
CA THR A 2 14.17 16.43 -2.94
C THR A 2 14.12 16.54 -4.46
N ARG A 3 14.81 15.62 -5.15
CA ARG A 3 14.92 15.57 -6.61
C ARG A 3 14.12 14.40 -7.16
N ILE A 4 13.21 14.68 -8.08
CA ILE A 4 12.38 13.67 -8.75
C ILE A 4 12.66 13.72 -10.24
N LEU A 5 12.98 12.58 -10.82
CA LEU A 5 13.09 12.41 -12.27
C LEU A 5 11.82 11.73 -12.78
N LEU A 6 11.10 12.40 -13.68
CA LEU A 6 9.96 11.85 -14.38
C LEU A 6 10.40 11.38 -15.78
N ILE A 7 10.05 10.15 -16.16
CA ILE A 7 10.38 9.57 -17.46
C ILE A 7 9.09 9.09 -18.10
N ASP A 8 8.66 9.81 -19.14
CA ASP A 8 7.35 9.58 -19.76
C ASP A 8 7.33 10.08 -21.21
N GLY A 9 6.82 9.26 -22.14
CA GLY A 9 6.79 9.60 -23.56
C GLY A 9 5.81 10.72 -23.89
N ASP A 10 4.81 10.96 -23.03
CA ASP A 10 3.82 12.01 -23.18
C ASP A 10 4.27 13.30 -22.47
N ARG A 11 4.69 14.28 -23.28
CA ARG A 11 5.12 15.60 -22.79
C ARG A 11 4.02 16.38 -22.06
N ALA A 12 2.75 16.18 -22.43
CA ALA A 12 1.64 16.82 -21.73
C ALA A 12 1.46 16.20 -20.34
N ARG A 13 1.60 14.87 -20.22
CA ARG A 13 1.57 14.17 -18.94
C ARG A 13 2.76 14.54 -18.05
N LEU A 14 3.96 14.68 -18.61
CA LEU A 14 5.14 15.20 -17.90
C LEU A 14 4.86 16.59 -17.30
N ALA A 15 4.44 17.55 -18.11
CA ALA A 15 4.18 18.91 -17.65
C ALA A 15 3.09 18.96 -16.55
N ALA A 16 2.06 18.12 -16.69
CA ALA A 16 1.00 18.03 -15.69
C ALA A 16 1.48 17.38 -14.38
N LEU A 17 2.35 16.37 -14.46
CA LEU A 17 2.97 15.74 -13.29
C LEU A 17 3.97 16.68 -12.60
N GLU A 18 4.78 17.42 -13.36
CA GLU A 18 5.69 18.44 -12.81
C GLU A 18 4.93 19.51 -12.03
N LEU A 19 3.83 20.02 -12.60
CA LEU A 19 2.98 20.99 -11.94
C LEU A 19 2.34 20.41 -10.67
N ALA A 20 1.72 19.22 -10.77
CA ALA A 20 1.05 18.58 -9.65
C ALA A 20 2.02 18.24 -8.50
N LEU A 21 3.24 17.82 -8.82
CA LEU A 21 4.28 17.57 -7.84
C LEU A 21 4.85 18.87 -7.24
N GLY A 22 4.98 19.92 -8.04
CA GLY A 22 5.33 21.26 -7.56
C GLY A 22 4.30 21.78 -6.55
N GLU A 23 3.02 21.69 -6.87
CA GLU A 23 1.90 22.02 -5.95
C GLU A 23 1.89 21.14 -4.70
N ALA A 24 2.36 19.89 -4.83
CA ALA A 24 2.50 18.97 -3.72
C ALA A 24 3.72 19.22 -2.82
N GLY A 25 4.57 20.21 -3.15
CA GLY A 25 5.72 20.64 -2.35
C GLY A 25 7.09 20.24 -2.90
N TYR A 26 7.14 19.47 -3.99
CA TYR A 26 8.38 18.99 -4.58
C TYR A 26 8.97 20.05 -5.53
N GLY A 27 9.96 20.81 -5.04
CA GLY A 27 10.59 21.88 -5.83
C GLY A 27 11.71 21.43 -6.79
N GLY A 28 12.05 20.13 -6.83
CA GLY A 28 13.17 19.58 -7.61
C GLY A 28 12.76 18.55 -8.65
N VAL A 29 11.65 18.79 -9.37
CA VAL A 29 11.13 17.85 -10.37
C VAL A 29 11.71 18.17 -11.75
N ALA A 30 12.16 17.15 -12.48
CA ALA A 30 12.60 17.26 -13.86
C ALA A 30 11.99 16.14 -14.70
N GLY A 31 11.34 16.48 -15.81
CA GLY A 31 10.79 15.53 -16.77
C GLY A 31 11.68 15.32 -17.99
N VAL A 32 11.80 14.07 -18.42
CA VAL A 32 12.44 13.67 -19.68
C VAL A 32 11.52 12.76 -20.47
N SER A 33 11.47 12.96 -21.78
CA SER A 33 10.63 12.17 -22.68
C SER A 33 11.40 11.07 -23.44
N SER A 34 12.63 10.78 -23.03
CA SER A 34 13.48 9.76 -23.65
C SER A 34 14.32 9.10 -22.57
N GLY A 35 14.36 7.78 -22.59
CA GLY A 35 15.10 7.00 -21.61
C GLY A 35 16.62 7.14 -21.73
N THR A 36 17.15 7.41 -22.93
CA THR A 36 18.59 7.68 -23.12
C THR A 36 19.01 8.95 -22.37
N PHE A 37 18.17 9.99 -22.39
CA PHE A 37 18.39 11.20 -21.61
C PHE A 37 18.22 10.94 -20.11
N ALA A 38 17.32 10.04 -19.71
CA ALA A 38 17.13 9.67 -18.32
C ALA A 38 18.41 9.05 -17.70
N LEU A 39 19.07 8.14 -18.41
CA LEU A 39 20.34 7.54 -17.96
C LEU A 39 21.44 8.59 -17.75
N THR A 40 21.56 9.56 -18.66
CA THR A 40 22.52 10.67 -18.49
C THR A 40 22.18 11.55 -17.28
N MET A 41 20.90 11.79 -17.00
CA MET A 41 20.48 12.56 -15.82
C MET A 41 20.67 11.77 -14.51
N LEU A 42 20.54 10.45 -14.54
CA LEU A 42 20.78 9.60 -13.36
C LEU A 42 22.23 9.70 -12.86
N GLU A 43 23.19 9.66 -13.79
CA GLU A 43 24.61 9.80 -13.46
C GLU A 43 24.95 11.19 -12.92
N ARG A 44 24.36 12.25 -13.51
CA ARG A 44 24.72 13.64 -13.19
C ARG A 44 24.00 14.20 -11.97
N ASP A 45 22.70 13.99 -11.87
CA ASP A 45 21.82 14.74 -10.96
C ASP A 45 21.37 13.92 -9.74
N ARG A 46 21.57 12.59 -9.77
CA ARG A 46 21.28 11.60 -8.70
C ARG A 46 19.94 11.90 -8.01
N PRO A 47 18.81 11.59 -8.66
CA PRO A 47 17.49 11.85 -8.09
C PRO A 47 17.25 10.99 -6.84
N ASP A 48 16.38 11.47 -5.95
CA ASP A 48 15.91 10.70 -4.80
C ASP A 48 14.80 9.70 -5.20
N LEU A 49 14.06 10.01 -6.27
CA LEU A 49 13.03 9.15 -6.86
C LEU A 49 13.01 9.26 -8.37
N ILE A 50 12.81 8.12 -9.02
CA ILE A 50 12.47 7.98 -10.42
C ILE A 50 11.00 7.58 -10.52
N VAL A 51 10.22 8.31 -11.32
CA VAL A 51 8.89 7.91 -11.77
C VAL A 51 8.99 7.62 -13.26
N CYS A 52 8.88 6.36 -13.66
CA CYS A 52 9.13 5.95 -15.03
C CYS A 52 7.94 5.20 -15.61
N GLN A 53 7.53 5.54 -16.83
CA GLN A 53 6.62 4.70 -17.60
C GLN A 53 7.29 3.35 -17.87
N ALA A 54 6.55 2.26 -17.65
CA ALA A 54 7.09 0.90 -17.73
C ALA A 54 7.59 0.56 -19.13
N ARG A 55 6.89 1.02 -20.17
CA ARG A 55 7.31 0.87 -21.57
C ARG A 55 7.27 2.19 -22.32
N LEU A 56 8.38 2.51 -22.99
CA LEU A 56 8.50 3.61 -23.94
C LEU A 56 8.99 3.06 -25.30
N PRO A 57 8.75 3.77 -26.41
CA PRO A 57 9.21 3.32 -27.74
C PRO A 57 10.73 3.13 -27.86
N ASP A 58 11.51 3.88 -27.08
CA ASP A 58 12.97 3.90 -27.09
C ASP A 58 13.60 3.37 -25.80
N PHE A 59 12.79 2.88 -24.84
CA PHE A 59 13.28 2.56 -23.50
C PHE A 59 12.37 1.62 -22.73
N ASP A 60 12.98 0.65 -22.03
CA ASP A 60 12.29 -0.27 -21.13
C ASP A 60 12.55 0.14 -19.66
N GLY A 61 11.47 0.50 -18.95
CA GLY A 61 11.53 0.89 -17.54
C GLY A 61 11.91 -0.26 -16.61
N TYR A 62 11.74 -1.51 -17.05
CA TYR A 62 12.20 -2.69 -16.31
C TYR A 62 13.73 -2.83 -16.39
N GLU A 63 14.32 -2.64 -17.57
CA GLU A 63 15.78 -2.62 -17.74
C GLU A 63 16.43 -1.47 -16.93
N LEU A 64 15.76 -0.33 -16.82
CA LEU A 64 16.21 0.76 -15.95
C LEU A 64 16.38 0.32 -14.49
N CYS A 65 15.45 -0.49 -13.99
CA CYS A 65 15.51 -0.98 -12.62
C CYS A 65 16.76 -1.83 -12.41
N GLU A 66 17.07 -2.72 -13.36
CA GLU A 66 18.29 -3.54 -13.31
C GLU A 66 19.55 -2.67 -13.32
N ILE A 67 19.61 -1.65 -14.18
CA ILE A 67 20.75 -0.72 -14.26
C ILE A 67 20.93 0.02 -12.93
N VAL A 68 19.85 0.58 -12.37
CA VAL A 68 19.88 1.33 -11.10
C VAL A 68 20.28 0.45 -9.93
N ARG A 69 19.81 -0.81 -9.87
CA ARG A 69 20.18 -1.74 -8.78
C ARG A 69 21.58 -2.31 -8.91
N SER A 70 22.11 -2.38 -10.13
CA SER A 70 23.48 -2.82 -10.41
C SER A 70 24.53 -1.76 -10.05
N ASP A 71 24.17 -0.47 -10.06
CA ASP A 71 25.07 0.62 -9.65
C ASP A 71 25.00 0.87 -8.12
N PRO A 72 26.09 0.63 -7.36
CA PRO A 72 26.14 0.93 -5.93
C PRO A 72 25.83 2.39 -5.58
N ALA A 73 26.13 3.34 -6.47
CA ALA A 73 25.87 4.77 -6.26
C ALA A 73 24.39 5.13 -6.38
N LEU A 74 23.57 4.27 -7.00
CA LEU A 74 22.14 4.50 -7.24
C LEU A 74 21.24 3.58 -6.41
N ARG A 75 21.81 2.69 -5.57
CA ARG A 75 21.04 1.77 -4.71
C ARG A 75 20.01 2.44 -3.81
N GLY A 76 20.25 3.68 -3.38
CA GLY A 76 19.33 4.45 -2.54
C GLY A 76 18.22 5.16 -3.30
N VAL A 77 18.23 5.13 -4.64
CA VAL A 77 17.22 5.79 -5.47
C VAL A 77 15.95 4.96 -5.47
N LEU A 78 14.83 5.61 -5.17
CA LEU A 78 13.52 4.96 -5.23
C LEU A 78 13.02 4.91 -6.67
N ILE A 79 12.26 3.87 -7.01
CA ILE A 79 11.71 3.66 -8.35
C ILE A 79 10.22 3.36 -8.27
N LEU A 80 9.42 4.23 -8.87
CA LEU A 80 8.00 4.04 -9.15
C LEU A 80 7.82 3.77 -10.64
N LEU A 81 7.31 2.59 -10.99
CA LEU A 81 6.98 2.24 -12.37
C LEU A 81 5.48 2.44 -12.64
N LEU A 82 5.17 3.09 -13.76
CA LEU A 82 3.82 3.36 -14.24
C LEU A 82 3.52 2.43 -15.42
N ALA A 83 2.74 1.37 -15.17
CA ALA A 83 2.34 0.40 -16.18
C ALA A 83 0.92 0.68 -16.67
N GLY A 84 0.73 0.70 -17.99
CA GLY A 84 -0.58 0.85 -18.60
C GLY A 84 -1.47 -0.39 -18.40
N PRO A 85 -2.76 -0.30 -18.75
CA PRO A 85 -3.70 -1.41 -18.62
C PRO A 85 -3.37 -2.61 -19.52
N GLU A 86 -2.65 -2.38 -20.62
CA GLU A 86 -2.23 -3.41 -21.58
C GLU A 86 -0.82 -3.96 -21.29
N ASP A 87 -0.13 -3.41 -20.28
CA ASP A 87 1.22 -3.86 -19.93
C ASP A 87 1.17 -5.14 -19.10
N GLU A 88 1.66 -6.23 -19.67
CA GLU A 88 1.98 -7.43 -18.90
C GLU A 88 3.20 -7.17 -18.01
N LEU A 89 3.01 -7.35 -16.70
CA LEU A 89 4.06 -7.22 -15.71
C LEU A 89 4.98 -8.47 -15.77
N PRO A 90 6.30 -8.30 -15.86
CA PRO A 90 7.24 -9.43 -15.92
C PRO A 90 7.37 -10.18 -14.57
N GLY A 91 6.80 -9.65 -13.50
CA GLY A 91 6.86 -10.20 -12.14
C GLY A 91 6.46 -9.16 -11.09
N PRO A 92 6.52 -9.49 -9.79
CA PRO A 92 6.32 -8.52 -8.71
C PRO A 92 7.43 -7.46 -8.70
N ALA A 93 7.11 -6.24 -8.22
CA ALA A 93 8.03 -5.09 -8.22
C ALA A 93 9.42 -5.39 -7.63
N SER A 94 9.43 -6.15 -6.54
CA SER A 94 10.65 -6.54 -5.84
C SER A 94 11.59 -7.40 -6.69
N GLU A 95 11.05 -8.27 -7.55
CA GLU A 95 11.85 -9.14 -8.43
C GLU A 95 12.48 -8.36 -9.59
N ILE A 96 11.81 -7.29 -10.02
CA ILE A 96 12.29 -6.40 -11.09
C ILE A 96 13.20 -5.30 -10.54
N GLY A 97 13.22 -5.10 -9.21
CA GLY A 97 14.01 -4.07 -8.54
C GLY A 97 13.30 -2.71 -8.44
N ALA A 98 12.01 -2.63 -8.73
CA ALA A 98 11.20 -1.44 -8.48
C ALA A 98 10.69 -1.41 -7.03
N ASP A 99 10.54 -0.22 -6.46
CA ASP A 99 9.97 -0.06 -5.12
C ASP A 99 8.43 -0.14 -5.17
N ARG A 100 7.82 0.36 -6.25
CA ARG A 100 6.37 0.37 -6.46
C ARG A 100 5.96 0.25 -7.92
N PHE A 101 4.78 -0.30 -8.13
CA PHE A 101 4.05 -0.25 -9.39
C PHE A 101 2.75 0.52 -9.22
N LEU A 102 2.42 1.32 -10.22
CA LEU A 102 1.08 1.84 -10.45
C LEU A 102 0.59 1.30 -11.78
N VAL A 103 -0.47 0.48 -11.76
CA VAL A 103 -0.94 -0.27 -12.93
C VAL A 103 -2.34 0.20 -13.33
N GLY A 104 -2.58 0.33 -14.62
CA GLY A 104 -3.89 0.65 -15.20
C GLY A 104 -4.03 2.11 -15.59
N GLU A 105 -5.25 2.62 -15.63
CA GLU A 105 -5.52 4.04 -15.89
C GLU A 105 -5.27 4.86 -14.62
N PHE A 106 -4.09 5.46 -14.52
CA PHE A 106 -3.71 6.27 -13.36
C PHE A 106 -3.97 7.76 -13.57
N THR A 107 -4.48 8.40 -12.52
CA THR A 107 -4.62 9.86 -12.46
C THR A 107 -3.34 10.51 -11.94
N LEU A 108 -3.14 11.79 -12.25
CA LEU A 108 -2.03 12.58 -11.68
C LEU A 108 -2.02 12.52 -10.14
N ALA A 109 -3.21 12.54 -9.53
CA ALA A 109 -3.36 12.43 -8.08
C ALA A 109 -2.88 11.09 -7.53
N ALA A 110 -3.11 9.98 -8.25
CA ALA A 110 -2.61 8.66 -7.87
C ALA A 110 -1.08 8.60 -7.91
N VAL A 111 -0.46 9.17 -8.96
CA VAL A 111 1.00 9.26 -9.05
C VAL A 111 1.58 10.11 -7.92
N VAL A 112 1.00 11.28 -7.64
CA VAL A 112 1.42 12.15 -6.53
C VAL A 112 1.28 11.45 -5.17
N ALA A 113 0.25 10.63 -4.97
CA ALA A 113 0.06 9.86 -3.73
C ALA A 113 1.15 8.80 -3.54
N GLU A 114 1.51 8.07 -4.60
CA GLU A 114 2.63 7.12 -4.56
C GLU A 114 3.97 7.83 -4.31
N VAL A 115 4.20 8.97 -4.97
CA VAL A 115 5.39 9.80 -4.74
C VAL A 115 5.47 10.28 -3.28
N ARG A 116 4.36 10.66 -2.65
CA ARG A 116 4.32 11.02 -1.23
C ARG A 116 4.63 9.87 -0.29
N THR A 117 4.19 8.67 -0.67
CA THR A 117 4.48 7.45 0.08
C THR A 117 5.98 7.14 0.04
N LEU A 118 6.61 7.32 -1.12
CA LEU A 118 8.04 7.06 -1.33
C LEU A 118 8.93 8.19 -0.79
N LEU A 119 8.53 9.44 -0.95
CA LEU A 119 9.29 10.62 -0.54
C LEU A 119 8.45 11.55 0.37
N PRO A 120 8.31 11.23 1.66
CA PRO A 120 7.66 12.10 2.63
C PRO A 120 8.38 13.45 2.72
N GLN A 121 7.62 14.55 2.64
CA GLN A 121 8.18 15.92 2.56
C GLN A 121 8.78 16.44 3.89
N ASP A 122 8.59 15.75 5.01
CA ASP A 122 9.03 16.19 6.34
C ASP A 122 10.48 15.79 6.71
N ALA A 123 11.39 15.76 5.74
CA ALA A 123 12.80 15.40 5.97
C ALA A 123 13.73 16.60 6.23
N ARG A 124 13.24 17.86 6.16
CA ARG A 124 14.12 19.05 6.26
C ARG A 124 14.23 19.70 7.65
N ALA A 125 13.54 19.18 8.67
CA ALA A 125 13.69 19.62 10.06
C ALA A 125 14.61 18.73 10.92
N LEU A 126 15.07 17.57 10.42
CA LEU A 126 15.77 16.56 11.23
C LEU A 126 17.30 16.55 11.06
N ALA A 127 17.89 17.69 10.73
CA ALA A 127 19.35 17.87 10.82
C ALA A 127 19.73 18.28 12.25
N ALA A 128 19.50 17.40 13.24
CA ALA A 128 20.20 17.32 14.54
C ALA A 128 19.37 16.52 15.59
N ALA A 129 19.40 15.19 15.53
CA ALA A 129 19.37 14.30 16.72
C ALA A 129 19.50 12.81 16.27
N PRO A 130 20.10 11.92 17.10
CA PRO A 130 20.46 10.54 16.74
C PRO A 130 19.23 9.58 16.72
N PRO A 131 19.37 8.33 16.24
CA PRO A 131 18.28 7.58 15.63
C PRO A 131 17.30 7.08 16.69
N ALA A 132 16.08 7.61 16.65
CA ALA A 132 14.92 6.89 17.14
C ALA A 132 14.26 6.19 15.94
N ALA A 133 14.08 4.89 16.09
CA ALA A 133 13.55 3.94 15.11
C ALA A 133 12.18 4.37 14.51
N PRO A 134 11.80 3.82 13.33
CA PRO A 134 10.86 4.45 12.41
C PRO A 134 9.40 4.32 12.86
N ALA A 135 8.58 5.29 12.45
CA ALA A 135 7.13 5.16 12.42
C ALA A 135 6.73 4.20 11.30
N HIS A 136 6.82 2.89 11.55
CA HIS A 136 6.33 1.86 10.63
C HIS A 136 4.80 1.68 10.78
N ASP A 137 4.10 1.82 9.66
CA ASP A 137 3.38 0.70 9.03
C ASP A 137 3.24 -0.53 9.95
N LEU A 138 2.08 -0.68 10.59
CA LEU A 138 1.80 -1.83 11.44
C LEU A 138 1.66 -3.06 10.52
N ARG A 139 2.77 -3.74 10.26
CA ARG A 139 2.87 -4.95 9.43
C ARG A 139 3.39 -6.10 10.26
N GLY A 140 2.83 -7.28 10.09
CA GLY A 140 3.24 -8.44 10.86
C GLY A 140 2.51 -9.72 10.46
N SER A 141 2.83 -10.78 11.18
CA SER A 141 2.16 -12.07 11.09
C SER A 141 1.20 -12.24 12.26
N LEU A 142 0.06 -12.88 12.00
CA LEU A 142 -0.92 -13.24 13.02
C LEU A 142 -0.44 -14.41 13.91
N GLU A 143 0.71 -15.02 13.58
CA GLU A 143 1.41 -15.97 14.47
C GLU A 143 1.91 -15.30 15.76
N VAL A 144 2.20 -14.00 15.68
CA VAL A 144 2.80 -13.22 16.77
C VAL A 144 1.74 -12.48 17.59
N MET A 145 0.57 -12.21 17.00
CA MET A 145 -0.49 -11.41 17.61
C MET A 145 -1.85 -11.80 17.05
N GLU A 146 -2.83 -11.99 17.93
CA GLU A 146 -4.20 -12.25 17.49
C GLU A 146 -4.83 -11.03 16.81
N LEU A 147 -5.67 -11.26 15.80
CA LEU A 147 -6.35 -10.19 15.08
C LEU A 147 -7.21 -9.31 16.01
N ALA A 148 -7.79 -9.88 17.07
CA ALA A 148 -8.56 -9.14 18.06
C ALA A 148 -7.70 -8.09 18.80
N ASP A 149 -6.51 -8.49 19.26
CA ASP A 149 -5.57 -7.61 19.94
C ASP A 149 -5.04 -6.52 19.00
N LEU A 150 -4.81 -6.87 17.74
CA LEU A 150 -4.38 -5.94 16.71
C LEU A 150 -5.44 -4.86 16.44
N VAL A 151 -6.71 -5.26 16.29
CA VAL A 151 -7.84 -4.34 16.12
C VAL A 151 -7.98 -3.43 17.34
N GLN A 152 -7.84 -3.97 18.55
CA GLN A 152 -7.88 -3.21 19.80
C GLN A 152 -6.75 -2.19 19.88
N ALA A 153 -5.52 -2.58 19.52
CA ALA A 153 -4.35 -1.69 19.53
C ALA A 153 -4.48 -0.52 18.54
N ILE A 154 -5.01 -0.77 17.34
CA ILE A 154 -5.27 0.26 16.33
C ILE A 154 -6.40 1.20 16.79
N ALA A 155 -7.44 0.64 17.40
CA ALA A 155 -8.56 1.40 17.96
C ALA A 155 -8.11 2.34 19.08
N LEU A 156 -7.33 1.83 20.04
CA LEU A 156 -6.73 2.62 21.13
C LEU A 156 -5.79 3.71 20.62
N GLY A 157 -5.07 3.45 19.53
CA GLY A 157 -4.19 4.43 18.88
C GLY A 157 -4.94 5.56 18.16
N GLY A 158 -6.27 5.51 18.05
CA GLY A 158 -7.07 6.53 17.37
C GLY A 158 -6.76 6.64 15.87
N LYS A 159 -6.19 5.60 15.27
CA LYS A 159 -5.69 5.61 13.89
C LYS A 159 -6.84 5.59 12.88
N THR A 160 -6.60 6.16 11.70
CA THR A 160 -7.52 6.14 10.55
C THR A 160 -6.79 5.47 9.41
N GLY A 161 -7.39 4.48 8.75
CA GLY A 161 -6.71 3.66 7.75
C GLY A 161 -7.37 2.33 7.49
N HIS A 162 -6.81 1.54 6.58
CA HIS A 162 -7.22 0.18 6.28
C HIS A 162 -6.24 -0.81 6.87
N LEU A 163 -6.74 -1.77 7.64
CA LEU A 163 -6.01 -2.97 7.97
C LEU A 163 -6.32 -4.02 6.89
N VAL A 164 -5.33 -4.33 6.06
CA VAL A 164 -5.41 -5.38 5.04
C VAL A 164 -4.87 -6.68 5.65
N LEU A 165 -5.59 -7.78 5.43
CA LEU A 165 -5.34 -9.10 5.97
C LEU A 165 -5.25 -10.10 4.83
N THR A 166 -4.25 -10.98 4.88
CA THR A 166 -4.13 -12.13 3.97
C THR A 166 -4.19 -13.40 4.81
N LEU A 167 -5.27 -14.17 4.67
CA LEU A 167 -5.61 -15.34 5.50
C LEU A 167 -5.81 -16.56 4.59
N GLY A 168 -4.84 -17.49 4.57
CA GLY A 168 -4.96 -18.73 3.78
C GLY A 168 -5.25 -18.50 2.29
N GLY A 169 -4.63 -17.47 1.69
CA GLY A 169 -4.85 -17.07 0.28
C GLY A 169 -6.08 -16.19 0.04
N ARG A 170 -6.86 -15.85 1.08
CA ARG A 170 -7.99 -14.91 0.99
C ARG A 170 -7.59 -13.55 1.51
N GLN A 171 -7.90 -12.50 0.76
CA GLN A 171 -7.72 -11.13 1.21
C GLN A 171 -8.98 -10.62 1.89
N GLY A 172 -8.81 -9.86 2.96
CA GLY A 172 -9.87 -9.09 3.58
C GLY A 172 -9.35 -7.82 4.22
N GLN A 173 -10.25 -6.93 4.58
CA GLN A 173 -9.89 -5.59 5.03
C GLN A 173 -10.80 -5.10 6.15
N ILE A 174 -10.24 -4.27 7.03
CA ILE A 174 -10.97 -3.58 8.10
C ILE A 174 -10.63 -2.09 8.00
N ALA A 175 -11.63 -1.25 7.80
CA ALA A 175 -11.44 0.19 7.76
C ALA A 175 -11.63 0.79 9.16
N PHE A 176 -10.68 1.64 9.55
CA PHE A 176 -10.67 2.40 10.78
C PHE A 176 -10.83 3.89 10.49
N GLU A 177 -11.69 4.55 11.25
CA GLU A 177 -11.82 6.01 11.29
C GLU A 177 -11.72 6.49 12.73
N ARG A 178 -10.65 7.24 13.05
CA ARG A 178 -10.37 7.77 14.39
C ARG A 178 -10.47 6.70 15.49
N GLY A 179 -9.93 5.51 15.23
CA GLY A 179 -9.96 4.37 16.15
C GLY A 179 -11.28 3.58 16.18
N ARG A 180 -12.26 3.91 15.32
CA ARG A 180 -13.50 3.13 15.18
C ARG A 180 -13.45 2.28 13.94
N VAL A 181 -13.91 1.04 14.03
CA VAL A 181 -14.13 0.19 12.85
C VAL A 181 -15.39 0.68 12.14
N VAL A 182 -15.23 1.19 10.92
CA VAL A 182 -16.33 1.74 10.10
C VAL A 182 -16.75 0.79 8.98
N HIS A 183 -15.87 -0.11 8.56
CA HIS A 183 -16.11 -1.10 7.52
C HIS A 183 -15.29 -2.36 7.76
N ALA A 184 -15.79 -3.48 7.27
CA ALA A 184 -14.99 -4.69 7.08
C ALA A 184 -15.47 -5.42 5.84
N GLU A 185 -14.56 -6.14 5.18
CA GLU A 185 -14.85 -6.89 3.96
C GLU A 185 -13.99 -8.16 3.88
N LEU A 186 -14.61 -9.25 3.43
CA LEU A 186 -13.94 -10.53 3.18
C LEU A 186 -14.65 -11.26 2.05
N GLY A 187 -14.09 -11.19 0.84
CA GLY A 187 -14.72 -11.71 -0.37
C GLY A 187 -16.06 -11.02 -0.64
N ALA A 188 -17.17 -11.77 -0.67
CA ALA A 188 -18.51 -11.22 -0.89
C ALA A 188 -19.20 -10.69 0.38
N LEU A 189 -18.60 -10.86 1.56
CA LEU A 189 -19.17 -10.39 2.82
C LEU A 189 -18.69 -8.97 3.11
N ALA A 190 -19.59 -8.09 3.56
CA ALA A 190 -19.26 -6.75 4.03
C ALA A 190 -19.96 -6.43 5.38
N GLY A 191 -19.39 -5.50 6.15
CA GLY A 191 -19.94 -5.05 7.44
C GLY A 191 -19.64 -6.01 8.60
N GLU A 192 -20.52 -6.06 9.60
CA GLU A 192 -20.30 -6.81 10.84
C GLU A 192 -20.09 -8.32 10.59
N ALA A 193 -20.81 -8.88 9.60
CA ALA A 193 -20.64 -10.27 9.18
C ALA A 193 -19.24 -10.56 8.61
N ALA A 194 -18.68 -9.60 7.86
CA ALA A 194 -17.32 -9.71 7.33
C ALA A 194 -16.27 -9.56 8.43
N PHE A 195 -16.49 -8.66 9.38
CA PHE A 195 -15.63 -8.47 10.53
C PHE A 195 -15.53 -9.75 11.38
N ALA A 196 -16.67 -10.37 11.67
CA ALA A 196 -16.68 -11.63 12.43
C ALA A 196 -16.06 -12.79 11.63
N ALA A 197 -16.30 -12.84 10.31
CA ALA A 197 -15.68 -13.84 9.43
C ALA A 197 -14.15 -13.68 9.33
N LEU A 198 -13.64 -12.44 9.36
CA LEU A 198 -12.20 -12.14 9.41
C LEU A 198 -11.56 -12.64 10.70
N LEU A 199 -12.19 -12.41 11.85
CA LEU A 199 -11.72 -12.92 13.14
C LEU A 199 -11.72 -14.46 13.17
N ALA A 200 -12.77 -15.09 12.64
CA ALA A 200 -12.84 -16.54 12.53
C ALA A 200 -11.76 -17.11 11.59
N ALA A 201 -11.55 -16.47 10.43
CA ALA A 201 -10.54 -16.88 9.45
C ALA A 201 -9.11 -16.70 9.99
N ALA A 202 -8.84 -15.64 10.74
CA ALA A 202 -7.55 -15.40 11.37
C ALA A 202 -7.17 -16.50 12.38
N ARG A 203 -8.15 -17.05 13.10
CA ARG A 203 -7.92 -18.19 14.02
C ARG A 203 -7.65 -19.51 13.29
N GLN A 204 -8.09 -19.65 12.05
CA GLN A 204 -7.91 -20.85 11.23
C GLN A 204 -6.65 -20.78 10.35
N ALA A 205 -6.12 -19.58 10.10
CA ALA A 205 -4.91 -19.32 9.31
C ALA A 205 -3.91 -18.50 10.15
N PRO A 206 -3.20 -19.14 11.09
CA PRO A 206 -2.26 -18.44 11.98
C PRO A 206 -1.08 -17.83 11.22
N ASP A 207 -0.71 -18.39 10.07
CA ASP A 207 0.30 -17.90 9.12
C ASP A 207 -0.14 -16.64 8.33
N GLY A 208 -1.34 -16.12 8.63
CA GLY A 208 -1.87 -14.94 7.98
C GLY A 208 -1.04 -13.68 8.23
N THR A 209 -0.94 -12.81 7.24
CA THR A 209 -0.20 -11.54 7.35
C THR A 209 -1.15 -10.35 7.37
N PHE A 210 -0.71 -9.27 8.02
CA PHE A 210 -1.46 -8.04 8.10
C PHE A 210 -0.63 -6.82 7.73
N CYS A 211 -1.28 -5.79 7.21
CA CYS A 211 -0.68 -4.50 6.89
C CYS A 211 -1.68 -3.37 7.16
N PHE A 212 -1.32 -2.44 8.05
CA PHE A 212 -2.11 -1.24 8.28
C PHE A 212 -1.65 -0.10 7.36
N ILE A 213 -2.55 0.36 6.49
CA ILE A 213 -2.37 1.46 5.56
C ILE A 213 -3.10 2.69 6.12
N PRO A 214 -2.40 3.69 6.68
CA PRO A 214 -3.04 4.88 7.22
C PRO A 214 -3.73 5.69 6.10
N LEU A 215 -4.94 6.20 6.37
CA LEU A 215 -5.63 7.14 5.49
C LEU A 215 -5.51 8.56 6.03
N ASP A 216 -5.00 9.46 5.19
CA ASP A 216 -4.96 10.88 5.48
C ASP A 216 -6.38 11.45 5.59
N ARG A 217 -6.60 12.27 6.63
CA ARG A 217 -7.90 12.88 7.01
C ARG A 217 -8.60 13.70 5.90
N ARG A 218 -8.00 13.86 4.72
CA ARG A 218 -8.49 14.69 3.61
C ARG A 218 -8.97 13.90 2.39
N ALA A 219 -8.82 12.57 2.35
CA ALA A 219 -9.18 11.77 1.19
C ALA A 219 -10.11 10.60 1.56
N ALA A 220 -11.18 10.47 0.77
CA ALA A 220 -12.16 9.38 0.71
C ALA A 220 -13.12 9.18 1.90
N SER A 221 -14.41 9.27 1.60
CA SER A 221 -15.50 8.77 2.43
C SER A 221 -15.38 7.24 2.53
N LEU A 222 -14.93 6.72 3.68
CA LEU A 222 -14.95 5.28 3.93
C LEU A 222 -16.40 4.77 3.94
N PRO A 223 -16.73 3.64 3.28
CA PRO A 223 -18.04 3.03 3.40
C PRO A 223 -18.33 2.74 4.87
N ARG A 224 -19.46 3.25 5.39
CA ARG A 224 -19.85 3.09 6.79
C ARG A 224 -20.91 2.00 6.89
N THR A 225 -20.47 0.75 7.03
CA THR A 225 -21.38 -0.39 7.20
C THR A 225 -21.43 -0.89 8.63
N ILE A 226 -20.58 -0.34 9.51
CA ILE A 226 -20.49 -0.69 10.92
C ILE A 226 -20.64 0.59 11.75
N ALA A 227 -21.61 0.61 12.66
CA ALA A 227 -21.91 1.76 13.53
C ALA A 227 -21.61 1.51 15.01
N ARG A 228 -21.31 0.25 15.38
CA ARG A 228 -21.08 -0.17 16.76
C ARG A 228 -19.65 0.14 17.23
N ALA A 229 -19.48 0.20 18.54
CA ALA A 229 -18.18 0.39 19.16
C ALA A 229 -17.32 -0.89 19.06
N VAL A 230 -16.00 -0.72 19.04
CA VAL A 230 -15.04 -1.81 18.75
C VAL A 230 -15.11 -2.93 19.79
N ASP A 231 -15.23 -2.56 21.07
CA ASP A 231 -15.43 -3.46 22.19
C ASP A 231 -16.68 -4.34 22.01
N GLN A 232 -17.80 -3.75 21.58
CA GLN A 232 -19.04 -4.48 21.37
C GLN A 232 -18.97 -5.39 20.12
N LEU A 233 -18.27 -4.96 19.07
CA LEU A 233 -18.01 -5.79 17.89
C LEU A 233 -17.14 -7.00 18.21
N LEU A 234 -16.09 -6.83 19.02
CA LEU A 234 -15.22 -7.93 19.45
C LEU A 234 -15.97 -8.92 20.34
N LEU A 235 -16.79 -8.44 21.27
CA LEU A 235 -17.61 -9.28 22.13
C LEU A 235 -18.62 -10.12 21.34
N ASP A 236 -19.37 -9.49 20.42
CA ASP A 236 -20.36 -10.17 19.58
C ASP A 236 -19.70 -11.17 18.61
N ALA A 237 -18.55 -10.81 18.03
CA ALA A 237 -17.80 -11.71 17.17
C ALA A 237 -17.24 -12.92 17.95
N ALA A 238 -16.73 -12.70 19.17
CA ALA A 238 -16.27 -13.79 20.03
C ALA A 238 -17.41 -14.76 20.39
N ALA A 239 -18.59 -14.23 20.73
CA ALA A 239 -19.78 -15.03 20.99
C ALA A 239 -20.21 -15.85 19.76
N ALA A 240 -20.24 -15.22 18.57
CA ALA A 240 -20.63 -15.90 17.34
C ALA A 240 -19.63 -17.01 16.90
N ILE A 241 -18.35 -16.85 17.22
CA ILE A 241 -17.31 -17.87 16.99
C ILE A 241 -17.50 -19.04 17.95
N ASP A 242 -17.71 -18.77 19.24
CA ASP A 242 -17.87 -19.80 20.28
C ASP A 242 -19.12 -20.67 20.07
N GLU A 243 -20.22 -20.06 19.64
CA GLU A 243 -21.47 -20.76 19.30
C GLU A 243 -21.41 -21.53 17.97
N GLY A 244 -20.28 -21.46 17.24
CA GLY A 244 -20.08 -22.18 15.98
C GLY A 244 -20.95 -21.69 14.82
N ARG A 245 -21.52 -20.47 14.92
CA ARG A 245 -22.40 -19.86 13.90
C ARG A 245 -21.65 -19.37 12.66
N LEU A 246 -20.33 -19.21 12.76
CA LEU A 246 -19.44 -18.78 11.67
C LEU A 246 -18.60 -19.96 11.19
N ARG A 247 -19.16 -20.78 10.28
CA ARG A 247 -18.38 -21.77 9.51
C ARG A 247 -17.98 -21.15 8.16
N PRO A 248 -16.75 -21.38 7.66
CA PRO A 248 -16.36 -20.90 6.35
C PRO A 248 -17.29 -21.49 5.27
N ALA A 249 -17.64 -20.68 4.27
CA ALA A 249 -18.26 -21.18 3.05
C ALA A 249 -17.28 -22.18 2.40
N GLY A 250 -17.57 -23.48 2.54
CA GLY A 250 -16.72 -24.55 2.00
C GLY A 250 -16.61 -25.82 2.84
N ALA A 251 -17.08 -25.84 4.10
CA ALA A 251 -17.13 -27.09 4.87
C ALA A 251 -18.40 -27.89 4.51
N GLU A 252 -18.27 -28.89 3.64
CA GLU A 252 -19.30 -29.91 3.48
C GLU A 252 -19.68 -30.49 4.85
N PRO A 253 -20.97 -30.79 5.10
CA PRO A 253 -21.35 -31.49 6.30
C PRO A 253 -20.75 -32.90 6.23
N VAL A 254 -19.82 -33.21 7.13
CA VAL A 254 -19.47 -34.59 7.45
C VAL A 254 -20.77 -35.27 7.87
N ARG A 255 -21.31 -36.07 6.96
CA ARG A 255 -22.45 -36.94 7.24
C ARG A 255 -21.99 -37.92 8.32
N GLY A 256 -22.45 -37.65 9.54
CA GLY A 256 -22.35 -38.55 10.67
C GLY A 256 -22.90 -39.92 10.29
N GLY A 257 -22.14 -40.94 10.70
CA GLY A 257 -22.36 -42.33 10.38
C GLY A 257 -23.72 -42.85 10.85
N ARG A 258 -24.15 -43.88 10.11
CA ARG A 258 -24.98 -44.95 10.64
C ARG A 258 -24.20 -46.24 10.52
#